data_AF-A0A9D0VKZ9-F1
#
_entry.id   AF-A0A9D0VKZ9-F1
#
_cell.length_a   1.000
_cell.length_b   1.000
_cell.length_c   1.000
_cell.angle_alpha   90.00
_cell.angle_beta   90.00
_cell.angle_gamma   90.00
#
_symmetry.space_group_name_H-M   'P 1'
#
loop_
_entity.id
_entity.type
_entity.pdbx_description
1 polymer ?
#
loop_
_entity_poly.entity_id
_entity_poly.type
_entity_poly.pdbx_seq_one_letter_code
_entity_poly.pdbx_strand_id
1 'polypeptide(L)'
;MLAAQEEPMLWLLLTAQAADAAPLVINGANAQHDLVCEAGQEVLVQGSRLRINLKGSCGKITVRGSNNRISVDGLSHAVIEGSANDLTYRRNLSDADTLPTRKIGTRNKIAHAQD
;
A
#
# COMPACT_ATOMS: atom_id res chain seq x y z
N MET A 1 -17.22 -55.28 24.08
CA MET A 1 -17.07 -54.37 25.25
C MET A 1 -15.77 -53.60 25.07
N LEU A 2 -15.87 -52.35 24.60
CA LEU A 2 -15.63 -51.09 25.34
C LEU A 2 -14.12 -50.76 25.45
N ALA A 3 -13.65 -49.81 24.65
CA ALA A 3 -13.27 -48.42 25.03
C ALA A 3 -11.84 -48.38 25.62
N ALA A 4 -10.89 -47.55 25.18
CA ALA A 4 -10.99 -46.12 24.93
C ALA A 4 -9.96 -45.66 23.88
N GLN A 5 -10.38 -44.76 23.00
CA GLN A 5 -9.48 -43.87 22.25
C GLN A 5 -9.51 -42.53 22.99
N GLU A 6 -8.39 -42.17 23.61
CA GLU A 6 -8.19 -40.90 24.28
C GLU A 6 -7.55 -39.91 23.31
N GLU A 7 -8.34 -39.01 22.74
CA GLU A 7 -7.89 -37.72 22.20
C GLU A 7 -8.98 -36.71 22.57
N PRO A 8 -8.66 -35.55 23.18
CA PRO A 8 -8.28 -34.42 22.32
C PRO A 8 -7.43 -33.34 23.03
N MET A 9 -6.36 -32.88 22.40
CA MET A 9 -5.98 -31.46 22.52
C MET A 9 -5.19 -31.02 21.29
N LEU A 10 -5.93 -30.94 20.19
CA LEU A 10 -5.52 -30.21 19.01
C LEU A 10 -5.53 -28.72 19.40
N TRP A 11 -4.37 -28.19 19.80
CA TRP A 11 -4.14 -26.74 19.81
C TRP A 11 -4.33 -26.26 18.37
N LEU A 12 -5.52 -25.74 18.08
CA LEU A 12 -5.81 -25.07 16.83
C LEU A 12 -4.92 -23.82 16.77
N LEU A 13 -3.72 -23.98 16.21
CA LEU A 13 -2.93 -22.86 15.74
C LEU A 13 -3.79 -22.18 14.68
N LEU A 14 -4.48 -21.11 15.09
CA LEU A 14 -5.13 -20.19 14.17
C LEU A 14 -4.00 -19.49 13.41
N THR A 15 -3.57 -20.10 12.31
CA THR A 15 -2.66 -19.48 11.38
C THR A 15 -3.42 -18.28 10.81
N ALA A 16 -3.04 -17.07 11.24
CA ALA A 16 -3.44 -15.85 10.57
C ALA A 16 -2.99 -16.00 9.11
N GLN A 17 -3.95 -16.26 8.22
CA GLN A 17 -3.71 -16.31 6.79
C GLN A 17 -3.23 -14.90 6.41
N ALA A 18 -1.92 -14.73 6.22
CA ALA A 18 -1.42 -13.55 5.55
C ALA A 18 -2.05 -13.61 4.15
N ALA A 19 -3.05 -12.77 3.92
CA ALA A 19 -3.57 -12.59 2.59
C ALA A 19 -2.39 -12.07 1.76
N ASP A 20 -1.82 -12.93 0.92
CA ASP A 20 -0.96 -12.53 -0.20
C ASP A 20 -1.85 -11.71 -1.15
N ALA A 21 -2.15 -10.48 -0.74
CA ALA A 21 -2.92 -9.53 -1.51
C ALA A 21 -2.09 -9.23 -2.76
N ALA A 22 -2.62 -9.63 -3.92
CA ALA A 22 -1.96 -9.36 -5.19
C ALA A 22 -1.66 -7.87 -5.31
N PRO A 23 -0.52 -7.47 -5.90
CA PRO A 23 -0.19 -6.07 -6.03
C PRO A 23 -1.26 -5.35 -6.85
N LEU A 24 -1.80 -4.27 -6.29
CA LEU A 24 -2.78 -3.43 -6.97
C LEU A 24 -2.06 -2.60 -8.04
N VAL A 25 -2.18 -3.02 -9.30
CA VAL A 25 -1.55 -2.31 -10.41
C VAL A 25 -2.55 -1.37 -11.08
N ILE A 26 -2.23 -0.08 -11.10
CA ILE A 26 -3.04 0.98 -11.69
C ILE A 26 -2.27 1.54 -12.89
N ASN A 27 -2.81 1.34 -14.09
CA ASN A 27 -2.20 1.79 -15.34
C ASN A 27 -3.11 2.79 -16.07
N GLY A 28 -2.52 3.79 -16.74
CA GLY A 28 -3.26 4.65 -17.66
C GLY A 28 -2.68 6.05 -17.83
N ALA A 29 -3.48 6.95 -18.38
CA ALA A 29 -3.14 8.37 -18.45
C ALA A 29 -4.39 9.24 -18.31
N ASN A 30 -4.24 10.39 -17.64
CA ASN A 30 -5.29 11.40 -17.49
C ASN A 30 -6.62 10.84 -16.94
N ALA A 31 -6.51 9.96 -15.94
CA ALA A 31 -7.64 9.29 -15.31
C ALA A 31 -7.63 9.51 -13.79
N GLN A 32 -8.80 9.34 -13.18
CA GLN A 32 -8.96 9.38 -11.73
C GLN A 32 -9.45 8.02 -11.21
N HIS A 33 -8.85 7.57 -10.11
CA HIS A 33 -9.22 6.32 -9.44
C HIS A 33 -9.35 6.52 -7.94
N ASP A 34 -10.44 6.00 -7.38
CA ASP A 34 -10.68 5.92 -5.93
C ASP A 34 -10.71 4.44 -5.56
N LEU A 35 -9.69 3.99 -4.84
CA LEU A 35 -9.47 2.57 -4.53
C LEU A 35 -9.19 2.38 -3.03
N VAL A 36 -9.45 1.18 -2.54
CA VAL A 36 -9.19 0.80 -1.16
C VAL A 36 -8.05 -0.20 -1.14
N CYS A 37 -7.03 0.06 -0.32
CA CYS A 37 -5.95 -0.86 -0.08
C CYS A 37 -6.34 -1.88 0.99
N GLU A 38 -6.04 -3.14 0.73
CA GLU A 38 -6.03 -4.17 1.76
C GLU A 38 -4.80 -3.99 2.66
N ALA A 39 -4.85 -4.58 3.87
CA ALA A 39 -3.82 -4.41 4.89
C ALA A 39 -2.45 -4.91 4.38
N GLY A 40 -1.51 -3.99 4.20
CA GLY A 40 -0.16 -4.31 3.73
C GLY A 40 -0.05 -4.51 2.21
N GLN A 41 -1.13 -4.31 1.45
CA GLN A 41 -1.14 -4.51 0.00
C GLN A 41 -0.17 -3.56 -0.71
N GLU A 42 0.61 -4.11 -1.63
CA GLU A 42 1.48 -3.31 -2.49
C GLU A 42 0.68 -2.64 -3.62
N VAL A 43 0.97 -1.38 -3.92
CA VAL A 43 0.31 -0.63 -4.99
C VAL A 43 1.35 -0.17 -6.00
N LEU A 44 1.14 -0.49 -7.26
CA LEU A 44 1.98 -0.06 -8.38
C LEU A 44 1.18 0.86 -9.29
N VAL A 45 1.49 2.14 -9.26
CA VAL A 45 0.92 3.14 -10.16
C VAL A 45 1.85 3.33 -11.33
N GLN A 46 1.38 3.15 -12.56
CA GLN A 46 2.17 3.42 -13.77
C GLN A 46 1.36 4.28 -14.73
N GLY A 47 1.92 5.42 -15.14
CA GLY A 47 1.21 6.28 -16.08
C GLY A 47 1.58 7.75 -16.01
N SER A 48 0.71 8.58 -16.56
CA SER A 48 0.88 10.03 -16.49
C SER A 48 -0.40 10.79 -16.23
N ARG A 49 -0.32 11.88 -15.47
CA ARG A 49 -1.46 12.74 -15.10
C ARG A 49 -2.59 11.95 -14.41
N LEU A 50 -2.26 10.90 -13.67
CA LEU A 50 -3.23 10.14 -12.89
C LEU A 50 -3.55 10.85 -11.58
N ARG A 51 -4.81 10.78 -11.15
CA ARG A 51 -5.26 11.22 -9.82
C ARG A 51 -5.75 10.00 -9.06
N ILE A 52 -5.06 9.61 -8.00
CA ILE A 52 -5.36 8.37 -7.29
C ILE A 52 -5.61 8.68 -5.83
N ASN A 53 -6.71 8.16 -5.30
CA ASN A 53 -7.06 8.25 -3.90
C ASN A 53 -7.12 6.84 -3.32
N LEU A 54 -6.22 6.55 -2.39
CA LEU A 54 -6.06 5.25 -1.76
C LEU A 54 -6.52 5.35 -0.30
N LYS A 55 -7.55 4.59 0.05
CA LYS A 55 -8.08 4.52 1.42
C LYS A 55 -7.64 3.24 2.10
N GLY A 56 -7.57 3.26 3.43
CA GLY A 56 -7.20 2.10 4.24
C GLY A 56 -5.70 2.02 4.54
N SER A 57 -5.20 0.81 4.73
CA SER A 57 -3.86 0.53 5.23
C SER A 57 -2.97 -0.06 4.14
N CYS A 58 -2.54 0.78 3.20
CA CYS A 58 -1.65 0.35 2.12
C CYS A 58 -0.29 -0.09 2.70
N GLY A 59 0.36 -1.04 2.05
CA GLY A 59 1.74 -1.38 2.35
C GLY A 59 2.68 -0.42 1.63
N LYS A 60 3.37 -0.95 0.62
CA LYS A 60 4.30 -0.20 -0.22
C LYS A 60 3.61 0.36 -1.46
N ILE A 61 3.80 1.64 -1.71
CA ILE A 61 3.29 2.32 -2.89
C ILE A 61 4.46 2.67 -3.80
N THR A 62 4.41 2.22 -5.05
CA THR A 62 5.38 2.53 -6.10
C THR A 62 4.70 3.31 -7.20
N VAL A 63 5.14 4.53 -7.45
CA VAL A 63 4.61 5.40 -8.49
C VAL A 63 5.62 5.52 -9.61
N ARG A 64 5.25 5.17 -10.83
CA ARG A 64 6.07 5.23 -12.04
C ARG A 64 5.44 6.13 -13.08
N GLY A 65 6.23 7.07 -13.60
CA GLY A 65 5.83 7.94 -14.71
C GLY A 65 5.83 9.41 -14.33
N SER A 66 4.85 10.19 -14.79
CA SER A 66 4.93 11.65 -14.62
C SER A 66 3.63 12.40 -14.35
N ASN A 67 3.71 13.50 -13.60
CA ASN A 67 2.58 14.37 -13.27
C ASN A 67 1.43 13.64 -12.54
N ASN A 68 1.71 12.55 -11.83
CA ASN A 68 0.70 11.82 -11.07
C ASN A 68 0.50 12.46 -9.70
N ARG A 69 -0.76 12.55 -9.24
CA ARG A 69 -1.14 13.01 -7.91
C ARG A 69 -1.79 11.86 -7.15
N ILE A 70 -1.17 11.44 -6.06
CA ILE A 70 -1.59 10.28 -5.26
C ILE A 70 -1.87 10.77 -3.84
N SER A 71 -3.06 10.47 -3.33
CA SER A 71 -3.45 10.71 -1.94
C SER A 71 -3.67 9.36 -1.27
N VAL A 72 -3.12 9.19 -0.07
CA VAL A 72 -3.13 7.91 0.65
C VAL A 72 -3.52 8.14 2.10
N ASP A 73 -4.44 7.32 2.61
CA ASP A 73 -4.77 7.37 4.03
C ASP A 73 -3.61 6.85 4.89
N GLY A 74 -3.24 5.58 4.77
CA GLY A 74 -2.08 5.00 5.46
C GLY A 74 -1.18 4.24 4.49
N LEU A 75 0.14 4.39 4.66
CA LEU A 75 1.12 3.54 3.99
C LEU A 75 2.34 3.23 4.86
N SER A 76 3.04 2.14 4.52
CA SER A 76 4.29 1.74 5.18
C SER A 76 5.54 1.98 4.35
N HIS A 77 5.43 2.33 3.06
CA HIS A 77 6.59 2.71 2.24
C HIS A 77 6.17 3.47 0.98
N ALA A 78 6.87 4.55 0.62
CA ALA A 78 6.63 5.25 -0.65
C ALA A 78 7.86 5.21 -1.57
N VAL A 79 7.66 4.80 -2.81
CA VAL A 79 8.65 4.87 -3.88
C VAL A 79 8.05 5.66 -5.03
N ILE A 80 8.74 6.68 -5.50
CA ILE A 80 8.35 7.46 -6.68
C ILE A 80 9.48 7.45 -7.68
N GLU A 81 9.18 7.03 -8.90
CA GLU A 81 10.10 6.91 -10.03
C GLU A 81 9.56 7.69 -11.23
N GLY A 82 10.34 8.64 -11.73
CA GLY A 82 9.98 9.48 -12.87
C GLY A 82 9.97 10.97 -12.50
N SER A 83 9.00 11.75 -12.98
CA SER A 83 9.06 13.21 -12.86
C SER A 83 7.75 13.92 -12.51
N ALA A 84 7.84 14.97 -11.69
CA ALA A 84 6.72 15.83 -11.31
C ALA A 84 5.54 15.09 -10.64
N ASN A 85 5.80 14.00 -9.91
CA ASN A 85 4.75 13.29 -9.18
C ASN A 85 4.60 13.85 -7.75
N ASP A 86 3.37 13.87 -7.25
CA ASP A 86 3.00 14.38 -5.93
C ASP A 86 2.29 13.27 -5.15
N LEU A 87 2.89 12.79 -4.08
CA LEU A 87 2.28 11.81 -3.17
C LEU A 87 2.02 12.47 -1.83
N THR A 88 0.79 12.39 -1.36
CA THR A 88 0.37 12.89 -0.06
C THR A 88 -0.14 11.72 0.78
N TYR A 89 0.24 11.68 2.06
CA TYR A 89 -0.18 10.61 2.97
C TYR A 89 -0.64 11.12 4.32
N ARG A 90 -1.63 10.48 4.95
CA ARG A 90 -2.15 10.91 6.26
C ARG A 90 -1.51 10.18 7.44
N ARG A 91 -1.26 8.88 7.32
CA ARG A 91 -0.76 8.01 8.38
C ARG A 91 0.48 7.25 7.91
N ASN A 92 1.51 7.23 8.76
CA ASN A 92 2.65 6.35 8.61
C ASN A 92 2.32 5.03 9.31
N LEU A 93 2.32 3.93 8.56
CA LEU A 93 2.07 2.57 9.05
C LEU A 93 3.35 1.73 9.11
N SER A 94 4.51 2.34 8.86
CA SER A 94 5.80 1.67 9.04
C SER A 94 6.14 1.58 10.53
N ASP A 95 6.98 0.61 10.87
CA ASP A 95 7.63 0.53 12.19
C ASP A 95 8.69 1.63 12.44
N ALA A 96 8.92 2.49 11.45
CA ALA A 96 9.88 3.60 11.53
C ALA A 96 9.18 4.90 11.93
N ASP A 97 9.88 5.73 12.73
CA ASP A 97 9.42 7.05 13.18
C ASP A 97 8.99 7.95 12.00
N THR A 98 9.77 7.92 10.93
CA THR A 98 9.45 8.60 9.66
C THR A 98 9.11 7.59 8.57
N LEU A 99 8.18 7.96 7.69
CA LEU A 99 7.83 7.14 6.54
C LEU A 99 9.08 6.91 5.66
N PRO A 100 9.47 5.65 5.38
CA PRO A 100 10.54 5.36 4.46
C PRO A 100 10.09 5.76 3.06
N THR A 101 10.85 6.67 2.45
CA THR A 101 10.55 7.19 1.12
C THR A 101 11.75 7.10 0.19
N ARG A 102 11.49 6.85 -1.09
CA ARG A 102 12.50 6.87 -2.15
C ARG A 102 11.99 7.65 -3.35
N LYS A 103 12.74 8.67 -3.76
CA LYS A 103 12.42 9.51 -4.92
C LYS A 103 13.51 9.33 -5.98
N ILE A 104 13.11 8.90 -7.17
CA ILE A 104 13.99 8.65 -8.33
C ILE A 104 13.50 9.53 -9.48
N GLY A 105 14.40 10.31 -10.06
CA GLY A 105 14.09 11.30 -11.10
C GLY A 105 13.94 12.72 -10.54
N THR A 106 13.12 13.57 -11.18
CA THR A 106 13.13 15.03 -10.92
C THR A 106 11.75 15.57 -10.51
N ARG A 107 11.72 16.58 -9.62
CA ARG A 107 10.48 17.25 -9.17
C ARG A 107 9.43 16.34 -8.51
N ASN A 108 9.84 15.23 -7.90
CA ASN A 108 8.93 14.39 -7.13
C ASN A 108 8.74 14.95 -5.71
N LYS A 109 7.49 15.09 -5.27
CA LYS A 109 7.12 15.59 -3.94
C LYS A 109 6.42 14.48 -3.16
N ILE A 110 6.81 14.33 -1.90
CA ILE A 110 6.11 13.51 -0.92
C ILE A 110 5.81 14.42 0.25
N ALA A 111 4.54 14.49 0.65
CA ALA A 111 4.07 15.34 1.73
C ALA A 111 3.20 14.54 2.69
N HIS A 112 3.29 14.88 3.97
CA HIS A 112 2.34 14.41 4.96
C HIS A 112 1.13 15.35 4.97
N ALA A 113 -0.06 14.82 4.74
CA ALA A 113 -1.32 15.53 4.97
C ALA A 113 -1.53 15.64 6.47
N GLN A 114 -1.15 16.80 7.01
CA GLN A 114 -1.56 17.24 8.34
C GLN A 114 -3.02 17.66 8.21
N ASP A 115 -3.90 16.96 8.94
CA ASP A 115 -5.29 17.40 9.17
C ASP A 115 -5.27 18.53 10.21
#